data_AF-A0A840DZ63-F1
#
_entry.id   AF-A0A840DZ63-F1
#
_cell.length_a   1.000
_cell.length_b   1.000
_cell.length_c   1.000
_cell.angle_alpha   90.00
_cell.angle_beta   90.00
_cell.angle_gamma   90.00
#
_symmetry.space_group_name_H-M   'P 1'
#
loop_
_entity.id
_entity.type
_entity.pdbx_description
1 polymer ?
#
loop_
_entity_poly.entity_id
_entity_poly.type
_entity_poly.pdbx_seq_one_letter_code
_entity_poly.pdbx_strand_id
1 'polypeptide(L)'
;MSQVDENYLQSIAIEAVNCGASILYLADSNGSLLPETVTHFVQKIKDISSLEIGFHAHDNLGMAMTNSIVAVEAGASFIDSSLMGMGKGAGNLTLELWLALLNFHKKEAYYNTGKVLQQTENLKSHSFFSPVHRSSVDFLLGLSNLSIEYQTLLETKMPLGMEEVLVTIQTLKQKAQEI
;
A
#
# COMPACT_ATOMS: atom_id res chain seq x y z
N MET A 1 2.81 -15.01 1.92
CA MET A 1 4.12 -14.46 2.34
C MET A 1 4.64 -13.66 1.16
N SER A 2 4.90 -12.36 1.36
CA SER A 2 5.40 -11.53 0.26
C SER A 2 6.76 -12.06 -0.20
N GLN A 3 7.00 -12.01 -1.51
CA GLN A 3 8.04 -12.78 -2.20
C GLN A 3 9.43 -12.13 -2.16
N VAL A 4 9.63 -11.11 -1.31
CA VAL A 4 10.91 -10.40 -1.26
C VAL A 4 11.90 -11.23 -0.47
N ASP A 5 12.90 -11.79 -1.15
CA ASP A 5 14.05 -12.46 -0.52
C ASP A 5 14.75 -11.48 0.43
N GLU A 6 15.07 -11.93 1.65
CA GLU A 6 15.78 -11.09 2.63
C GLU A 6 17.13 -10.61 2.10
N ASN A 7 17.82 -11.44 1.33
CA ASN A 7 19.10 -11.06 0.73
C ASN A 7 18.91 -9.93 -0.28
N TYR A 8 17.78 -9.95 -1.00
CA TYR A 8 17.42 -8.89 -1.93
C TYR A 8 17.06 -7.59 -1.20
N LEU A 9 16.29 -7.67 -0.11
CA LEU A 9 15.98 -6.50 0.71
C LEU A 9 17.25 -5.84 1.26
N GLN A 10 18.20 -6.67 1.73
CA GLN A 10 19.49 -6.20 2.24
C GLN A 10 20.34 -5.57 1.14
N SER A 11 20.43 -6.19 -0.03
CA SER A 11 21.23 -5.66 -1.13
C SER A 11 20.71 -4.31 -1.62
N ILE A 12 19.38 -4.15 -1.72
CA ILE A 12 18.74 -2.88 -2.09
C ILE A 12 18.98 -1.80 -1.03
N ALA A 13 18.90 -2.14 0.26
CA ALA A 13 19.15 -1.16 1.33
C ALA A 13 20.61 -0.66 1.32
N ILE A 14 21.58 -1.56 1.14
CA ILE A 14 23.00 -1.20 1.03
C ILE A 14 23.25 -0.35 -0.22
N GLU A 15 22.67 -0.72 -1.36
CA GLU A 15 22.84 0.03 -2.59
C GLU A 15 22.21 1.42 -2.50
N ALA A 16 21.04 1.55 -1.87
CA ALA A 16 20.42 2.85 -1.60
C ALA A 16 21.34 3.76 -0.78
N VAL A 17 21.99 3.22 0.27
CA VAL A 17 23.00 3.97 1.05
C VAL A 17 24.18 4.39 0.15
N ASN A 18 24.72 3.48 -0.67
CA ASN A 18 25.84 3.77 -1.55
C ASN A 18 25.52 4.86 -2.59
N CYS A 19 24.27 4.89 -3.05
CA CYS A 19 23.74 5.94 -3.94
C CYS A 19 23.47 7.27 -3.21
N GLY A 20 23.67 7.35 -1.89
CA GLY A 20 23.45 8.55 -1.09
C GLY A 20 21.99 8.82 -0.73
N ALA A 21 21.12 7.80 -0.80
CA ALA A 21 19.74 7.95 -0.34
C ALA A 21 19.71 8.23 1.17
N SER A 22 18.81 9.13 1.59
CA SER A 22 18.55 9.38 3.00
C SER A 22 17.31 8.65 3.51
N ILE A 23 16.40 8.29 2.60
CA ILE A 23 15.13 7.65 2.90
C ILE A 23 14.91 6.50 1.92
N LEU A 24 14.51 5.34 2.42
CA LEU A 24 14.09 4.19 1.62
C LEU A 24 12.62 3.91 1.86
N TYR A 25 11.83 3.82 0.78
CA TYR A 25 10.41 3.52 0.87
C TYR A 25 10.13 2.04 0.62
N LEU A 26 9.34 1.45 1.52
CA LEU A 26 8.67 0.18 1.32
C LEU A 26 7.28 0.44 0.73
N ALA A 27 7.05 0.04 -0.52
CA ALA A 27 5.77 0.21 -1.19
C ALA A 27 5.01 -1.12 -1.30
N ASP A 28 3.83 -1.19 -0.69
CA ASP A 28 2.88 -2.28 -0.90
C ASP A 28 2.05 -2.03 -2.17
N SER A 29 2.71 -2.08 -3.33
CA SER A 29 2.11 -1.71 -4.63
C SER A 29 0.86 -2.52 -5.01
N ASN A 30 0.72 -3.74 -4.48
CA ASN A 30 -0.41 -4.63 -4.76
C ASN A 30 -1.42 -4.69 -3.60
N GLY A 31 -1.19 -3.93 -2.50
CA GLY A 31 -2.02 -3.97 -1.30
C GLY A 31 -2.14 -5.38 -0.70
N SER A 32 -1.05 -6.14 -0.75
CA SER A 32 -0.98 -7.58 -0.45
C SER A 32 -0.21 -7.90 0.84
N LEU A 33 0.48 -6.91 1.41
CA LEU A 33 1.27 -7.13 2.62
C LEU A 33 0.36 -7.29 3.83
N LEU A 34 0.80 -8.14 4.74
CA LEU A 34 0.19 -8.32 6.06
C LEU A 34 1.02 -7.58 7.11
N PRO A 35 0.41 -7.18 8.25
CA PRO A 35 1.07 -6.37 9.26
C PRO A 35 2.41 -6.95 9.74
N GLU A 36 2.48 -8.27 9.95
CA GLU A 36 3.70 -8.94 10.44
C GLU A 36 4.84 -8.85 9.42
N THR A 37 4.52 -8.87 8.12
CA THR A 37 5.51 -8.72 7.04
C THR A 37 6.02 -7.29 6.97
N VAL A 38 5.15 -6.31 7.17
CA VAL A 38 5.54 -4.90 7.20
C VAL A 38 6.49 -4.63 8.37
N THR A 39 6.12 -5.08 9.58
CA THR A 39 6.99 -4.97 10.77
C THR A 39 8.36 -5.59 10.53
N HIS A 40 8.41 -6.81 9.99
CA HIS A 40 9.65 -7.52 9.69
C HIS A 40 10.55 -6.73 8.73
N PHE A 41 10.00 -6.25 7.62
CA PHE A 41 10.80 -5.52 6.62
C PHE A 41 11.33 -4.18 7.14
N VAL A 42 10.51 -3.43 7.88
CA VAL A 42 10.93 -2.17 8.48
C VAL A 42 12.08 -2.41 9.46
N GLN A 43 11.92 -3.35 10.41
CA GLN A 43 12.95 -3.66 11.40
C GLN A 43 14.24 -4.15 10.74
N LYS A 44 14.13 -5.03 9.75
CA LYS A 44 15.31 -5.54 9.02
C LYS A 44 16.13 -4.42 8.39
N ILE A 45 15.48 -3.45 7.73
CA ILE A 45 16.18 -2.31 7.12
C ILE A 45 16.82 -1.41 8.19
N LYS A 46 16.13 -1.18 9.32
CA LYS A 46 16.69 -0.41 10.44
C LYS A 46 17.93 -1.08 11.05
N ASP A 47 17.97 -2.42 11.09
CA ASP A 47 19.09 -3.16 11.68
C ASP A 47 20.36 -3.10 10.82
N ILE A 48 20.22 -2.95 9.50
CA ILE A 48 21.33 -3.04 8.54
C ILE A 48 21.75 -1.68 7.96
N SER A 49 20.99 -0.61 8.19
CA SER A 49 21.24 0.69 7.59
C SER A 49 20.81 1.85 8.48
N SER A 50 21.42 3.01 8.28
CA SER A 50 21.02 4.27 8.92
C SER A 50 19.93 5.02 8.15
N LEU A 51 19.28 4.37 7.18
CA LEU A 51 18.24 5.00 6.37
C LEU A 51 17.02 5.33 7.24
N GLU A 52 16.41 6.47 6.98
CA GLU A 52 15.04 6.68 7.38
C GLU A 52 14.12 5.83 6.50
N ILE A 53 13.02 5.35 7.06
CA ILE A 53 12.11 4.45 6.36
C ILE A 53 10.80 5.18 6.07
N GLY A 54 10.37 5.10 4.82
CA GLY A 54 9.03 5.45 4.39
C GLY A 54 8.18 4.21 4.11
N PHE A 55 6.88 4.31 4.26
CA PHE A 55 5.94 3.26 3.91
C PHE A 55 4.76 3.80 3.09
N HIS A 56 4.47 3.12 1.99
CA HIS A 56 3.38 3.44 1.07
C HIS A 56 2.43 2.25 0.98
N ALA A 57 1.20 2.41 1.44
CA ALA A 57 0.22 1.33 1.53
C ALA A 57 -0.91 1.49 0.51
N HIS A 58 -1.22 0.41 -0.20
CA HIS A 58 -2.47 0.25 -0.94
C HIS A 58 -3.50 -0.55 -0.15
N ASP A 59 -4.78 -0.30 -0.42
CA ASP A 59 -5.88 -0.79 0.42
C ASP A 59 -6.63 -2.00 -0.18
N ASN A 60 -6.00 -2.76 -1.08
CA ASN A 60 -6.62 -3.92 -1.75
C ASN A 60 -7.18 -4.97 -0.78
N LEU A 61 -6.46 -5.26 0.30
CA LEU A 61 -6.91 -6.15 1.37
C LEU A 61 -7.61 -5.42 2.53
N GLY A 62 -7.73 -4.09 2.48
CA GLY A 62 -8.23 -3.29 3.59
C GLY A 62 -7.28 -3.14 4.74
N MET A 63 -6.00 -3.30 4.46
CA MET A 63 -4.95 -3.28 5.45
C MET A 63 -4.12 -2.00 5.40
N ALA A 64 -4.43 -1.02 4.55
CA ALA A 64 -3.57 0.17 4.42
C ALA A 64 -3.40 0.89 5.76
N MET A 65 -4.50 1.10 6.49
CA MET A 65 -4.48 1.69 7.83
C MET A 65 -3.62 0.89 8.82
N THR A 66 -3.89 -0.40 8.96
CA THR A 66 -3.19 -1.28 9.90
C THR A 66 -1.71 -1.41 9.56
N ASN A 67 -1.39 -1.59 8.29
CA ASN A 67 0.00 -1.70 7.80
C ASN A 67 0.78 -0.41 8.07
N SER A 68 0.15 0.77 7.89
CA SER A 68 0.79 2.04 8.21
C SER A 68 0.98 2.25 9.71
N ILE A 69 0.06 1.78 10.57
CA ILE A 69 0.26 1.80 12.02
C ILE A 69 1.47 0.97 12.40
N VAL A 70 1.53 -0.31 11.98
CA VAL A 70 2.63 -1.19 12.37
C VAL A 70 3.97 -0.79 11.73
N ALA A 71 3.95 -0.14 10.56
CA ALA A 71 5.16 0.45 9.98
C ALA A 71 5.75 1.53 10.90
N VAL A 72 4.91 2.44 11.42
CA VAL A 72 5.34 3.47 12.37
C VAL A 72 5.84 2.83 13.67
N GLU A 73 5.11 1.86 14.22
CA GLU A 73 5.52 1.13 15.44
C GLU A 73 6.86 0.40 15.26
N ALA A 74 7.14 -0.09 14.06
CA ALA A 74 8.39 -0.73 13.69
C ALA A 74 9.54 0.25 13.42
N GLY A 75 9.28 1.56 13.36
CA GLY A 75 10.30 2.61 13.21
C GLY A 75 10.32 3.32 11.85
N ALA A 76 9.27 3.22 11.05
CA ALA A 76 9.10 4.06 9.87
C ALA A 76 8.73 5.51 10.27
N SER A 77 9.38 6.48 9.62
CA SER A 77 9.24 7.91 9.91
C SER A 77 8.34 8.63 8.92
N PHE A 78 8.16 8.07 7.72
CA PHE A 78 7.37 8.66 6.64
C PHE A 78 6.25 7.72 6.22
N ILE A 79 5.04 8.26 6.11
CA ILE A 79 3.85 7.51 5.69
C ILE A 79 3.16 8.27 4.57
N ASP A 80 3.01 7.61 3.42
CA ASP A 80 2.25 8.14 2.31
C ASP A 80 0.74 7.93 2.52
N SER A 81 -0.04 8.93 2.14
CA SER A 81 -1.50 8.88 2.12
C SER A 81 -2.05 9.84 1.08
N SER A 82 -3.33 9.70 0.74
CA SER A 82 -4.00 10.58 -0.21
C SER A 82 -5.40 10.96 0.26
N LEU A 83 -5.87 12.13 -0.18
CA LEU A 83 -7.23 12.60 0.11
C LEU A 83 -8.25 11.56 -0.34
N MET A 84 -9.15 11.17 0.56
CA MET A 84 -10.19 10.16 0.29
C MET A 84 -9.63 8.81 -0.19
N GLY A 85 -8.36 8.52 0.12
CA GLY A 85 -7.67 7.32 -0.34
C GLY A 85 -7.43 7.28 -1.86
N MET A 86 -7.58 8.40 -2.57
CA MET A 86 -7.45 8.46 -4.03
C MET A 86 -6.12 7.86 -4.50
N GLY A 87 -6.21 6.87 -5.39
CA GLY A 87 -5.06 6.10 -5.86
C GLY A 87 -5.49 5.06 -6.88
N LYS A 88 -4.53 4.25 -7.34
CA LYS A 88 -4.84 3.13 -8.23
C LYS A 88 -5.63 2.06 -7.47
N GLY A 89 -6.61 1.44 -8.12
CA GLY A 89 -7.33 0.26 -7.60
C GLY A 89 -8.21 0.56 -6.41
N ALA A 90 -8.05 -0.24 -5.36
CA ALA A 90 -8.68 -0.03 -4.06
C ALA A 90 -8.20 1.23 -3.33
N GLY A 91 -7.25 1.99 -3.91
CA GLY A 91 -6.74 3.24 -3.37
C GLY A 91 -5.60 3.04 -2.38
N ASN A 92 -5.26 4.15 -1.71
CA ASN A 92 -4.14 4.25 -0.77
C ASN A 92 -4.68 4.43 0.65
N LEU A 93 -3.76 4.53 1.63
CA LEU A 93 -4.09 5.04 2.95
C LEU A 93 -4.86 6.37 2.86
N THR A 94 -6.02 6.42 3.51
CA THR A 94 -6.89 7.60 3.54
C THR A 94 -6.32 8.68 4.46
N LEU A 95 -5.93 9.82 3.90
CA LEU A 95 -5.24 10.91 4.61
C LEU A 95 -6.05 11.45 5.79
N GLU A 96 -7.33 11.71 5.62
CA GLU A 96 -8.18 12.28 6.67
C GLU A 96 -8.31 11.36 7.89
N LEU A 97 -8.38 10.04 7.65
CA LEU A 97 -8.44 9.03 8.71
C LEU A 97 -7.08 8.92 9.41
N TRP A 98 -5.99 8.95 8.64
CA TRP A 98 -4.64 8.92 9.18
C TRP A 98 -4.35 10.12 10.10
N LEU A 99 -4.66 11.34 9.64
CA LEU A 99 -4.46 12.55 10.45
C LEU A 99 -5.37 12.59 11.69
N ALA A 100 -6.61 12.09 11.58
CA ALA A 100 -7.49 11.95 12.73
C ALA A 100 -6.90 11.00 13.78
N LEU A 101 -6.37 9.84 13.34
CA LEU A 101 -5.69 8.90 14.23
C LEU A 101 -4.51 9.57 14.94
N LEU A 102 -3.63 10.25 14.20
CA LEU A 102 -2.47 10.92 14.79
C LEU A 102 -2.86 11.98 15.83
N ASN A 103 -3.91 12.76 15.58
CA ASN A 103 -4.46 13.70 16.57
C ASN A 103 -4.96 12.97 17.83
N PHE A 104 -5.65 11.84 17.68
CA PHE A 104 -6.09 11.05 18.83
C PHE A 104 -4.92 10.52 19.66
N HIS A 105 -3.84 10.05 19.02
CA HIS A 105 -2.64 9.61 19.75
C HIS A 105 -1.95 10.77 20.47
N LYS A 106 -1.88 11.95 19.85
CA LYS A 106 -1.28 13.14 20.48
C LYS A 106 -2.17 13.77 21.55
N LYS A 107 -3.46 13.43 21.59
CA LYS A 107 -4.48 14.05 22.47
C LYS A 107 -4.60 15.57 22.27
N GLU A 108 -4.31 16.03 21.05
CA GLU A 108 -4.39 17.44 20.64
C GLU A 108 -4.73 17.54 19.16
N ALA A 109 -5.25 18.70 18.74
CA ALA A 109 -5.53 19.00 17.33
C ALA A 109 -4.25 19.49 16.61
N TYR A 110 -3.20 18.67 16.60
CA TYR A 110 -1.91 19.00 15.97
C TYR A 110 -2.07 19.22 14.46
N TYR A 111 -2.82 18.34 13.80
CA TYR A 111 -3.17 18.44 12.38
C TYR A 111 -4.55 19.08 12.21
N ASN A 112 -4.66 20.07 11.32
CA ASN A 112 -5.92 20.76 11.05
C ASN A 112 -6.83 19.93 10.13
N THR A 113 -7.61 19.02 10.72
CA THR A 113 -8.56 18.15 10.00
C THR A 113 -9.64 18.95 9.27
N GLY A 114 -10.06 20.10 9.80
CA GLY A 114 -11.05 20.97 9.14
C GLY A 114 -10.59 21.45 7.75
N LYS A 115 -9.33 21.86 7.61
CA LYS A 115 -8.75 22.23 6.31
C LYS A 115 -8.68 21.04 5.35
N VAL A 116 -8.39 19.85 5.86
CA VAL A 116 -8.31 18.62 5.05
C VAL A 116 -9.70 18.23 4.54
N LEU A 117 -10.72 18.27 5.38
CA LEU A 117 -12.12 18.03 4.99
C LEU A 117 -12.61 19.05 3.95
N GLN A 118 -12.19 20.32 4.08
CA GLN A 118 -12.47 21.30 3.03
C GLN A 118 -11.86 20.88 1.68
N GLN A 119 -10.65 20.32 1.68
CA GLN A 119 -10.05 19.80 0.44
C GLN A 119 -10.75 18.55 -0.08
N THR A 120 -11.31 17.69 0.77
CA THR A 120 -12.13 16.58 0.29
C THR A 120 -13.40 17.06 -0.40
N GLU A 121 -14.05 18.12 0.10
CA GLU A 121 -15.21 18.71 -0.59
C GLU A 121 -14.83 19.39 -1.90
N ASN A 122 -13.68 20.09 -1.94
CA ASN A 122 -13.15 20.65 -3.18
C ASN A 122 -12.85 19.55 -4.22
N LEU A 123 -12.21 18.46 -3.80
CA LEU A 123 -11.87 17.34 -4.68
C LEU A 123 -13.12 16.73 -5.33
N LYS A 124 -14.20 16.54 -4.55
CA LYS A 124 -15.50 16.02 -5.04
C LYS A 124 -16.14 16.90 -6.11
N SER A 125 -15.80 18.19 -6.18
CA SER A 125 -16.36 19.11 -7.17
C SER A 125 -15.72 18.97 -8.57
N HIS A 126 -14.62 18.24 -8.69
CA HIS A 126 -13.92 18.06 -9.95
C HIS A 126 -14.44 16.88 -10.77
N SER A 127 -14.55 17.06 -12.09
CA SER A 127 -15.05 16.03 -13.01
C SER A 127 -14.16 14.79 -13.13
N PHE A 128 -12.87 14.91 -12.80
CA PHE A 128 -11.95 13.77 -12.81
C PHE A 128 -12.05 12.91 -11.55
N PHE A 129 -12.69 13.42 -10.49
CA PHE A 129 -12.76 12.71 -9.23
C PHE A 129 -13.74 11.54 -9.36
N SER A 130 -13.28 10.37 -8.97
CA SER A 130 -14.10 9.19 -8.73
C SER A 130 -13.86 8.70 -7.30
N PRO A 131 -14.92 8.45 -6.51
CA PRO A 131 -14.76 7.80 -5.21
C PRO A 131 -14.03 6.48 -5.37
N VAL A 132 -13.06 6.24 -4.49
CA VAL A 132 -12.38 4.96 -4.42
C VAL A 132 -13.35 3.93 -3.87
N HIS A 133 -13.44 2.80 -4.55
CA HIS A 133 -14.24 1.67 -4.14
C HIS A 133 -13.47 0.38 -4.39
N ARG A 134 -13.23 -0.40 -3.33
CA ARG A 134 -12.62 -1.72 -3.45
C ARG A 134 -13.61 -2.71 -4.04
N SER A 135 -13.35 -3.16 -5.27
CA SER A 135 -14.11 -4.22 -5.92
C SER A 135 -13.67 -5.62 -5.45
N SER A 136 -14.45 -6.65 -5.80
CA SER A 136 -14.02 -8.04 -5.63
C SER A 136 -12.75 -8.36 -6.44
N VAL A 137 -12.52 -7.69 -7.57
CA VAL A 137 -11.31 -7.86 -8.38
C VAL A 137 -10.10 -7.26 -7.66
N ASP A 138 -10.22 -6.08 -7.06
CA ASP A 138 -9.13 -5.48 -6.27
C ASP A 138 -8.72 -6.38 -5.11
N PHE A 139 -9.71 -6.97 -4.42
CA PHE A 139 -9.48 -7.95 -3.37
C PHE A 139 -8.73 -9.19 -3.90
N LEU A 140 -9.15 -9.74 -5.04
CA LEU A 140 -8.48 -10.91 -5.64
C LEU A 140 -7.04 -10.60 -6.07
N LEU A 141 -6.79 -9.40 -6.59
CA LEU A 141 -5.45 -8.93 -6.94
C LEU A 141 -4.56 -8.84 -5.70
N GLY A 142 -5.05 -8.21 -4.62
CA GLY A 142 -4.32 -8.13 -3.35
C GLY A 142 -4.06 -9.50 -2.73
N LEU A 143 -5.07 -10.38 -2.70
CA LEU A 143 -4.95 -11.75 -2.21
C LEU A 143 -3.92 -12.56 -3.00
N SER A 144 -3.79 -12.27 -4.29
CA SER A 144 -2.91 -12.99 -5.21
C SER A 144 -1.53 -12.36 -5.38
N ASN A 145 -1.28 -11.20 -4.74
CA ASN A 145 -0.11 -10.34 -4.97
C ASN A 145 0.11 -10.06 -6.46
N LEU A 146 -0.95 -9.64 -7.17
CA LEU A 146 -0.92 -9.33 -8.59
C LEU A 146 -1.08 -7.82 -8.83
N SER A 147 -0.39 -7.34 -9.86
CA SER A 147 -0.47 -5.94 -10.30
C SER A 147 -1.87 -5.57 -10.75
N ILE A 148 -2.25 -4.32 -10.50
CA ILE A 148 -3.49 -3.71 -10.99
C ILE A 148 -3.65 -3.74 -12.51
N GLU A 149 -2.55 -3.88 -13.25
CA GLU A 149 -2.61 -4.02 -14.71
C GLU A 149 -3.46 -5.21 -15.17
N TYR A 150 -3.66 -6.21 -14.29
CA TYR A 150 -4.53 -7.36 -14.55
C TYR A 150 -6.01 -7.14 -14.19
N GLN A 151 -6.40 -5.98 -13.67
CA GLN A 151 -7.77 -5.68 -13.26
C GLN A 151 -8.75 -5.89 -14.42
N THR A 152 -8.54 -5.21 -15.56
CA THR A 152 -9.41 -5.33 -16.73
C THR A 152 -9.52 -6.77 -17.23
N LEU A 153 -8.41 -7.52 -17.20
CA LEU A 153 -8.41 -8.93 -17.59
C LEU A 153 -9.32 -9.74 -16.66
N LEU A 154 -9.15 -9.63 -15.34
CA LEU A 154 -9.97 -10.39 -14.39
C LEU A 154 -11.44 -9.96 -14.46
N GLU A 155 -11.73 -8.67 -14.63
CA GLU A 155 -13.09 -8.17 -14.84
C GLU A 155 -13.77 -8.83 -16.06
N THR A 156 -13.04 -9.07 -17.15
CA THR A 156 -13.60 -9.80 -18.31
C THR A 156 -13.89 -11.27 -18.03
N LYS A 157 -13.26 -11.85 -17.00
CA LYS A 157 -13.45 -13.26 -16.60
C LYS A 157 -14.55 -13.42 -15.56
N MET A 158 -14.84 -12.40 -14.76
CA MET A 158 -15.90 -12.45 -13.73
C MET A 158 -17.25 -12.97 -14.25
N PRO A 159 -17.77 -12.56 -15.43
CA PRO A 159 -19.03 -13.08 -15.98
C PRO A 159 -18.98 -14.55 -16.41
N LEU A 160 -17.78 -15.10 -16.64
CA LEU A 160 -17.58 -16.51 -17.04
C LEU A 160 -17.59 -17.46 -15.84
N GLY A 161 -17.55 -16.92 -14.62
CA GLY A 161 -17.57 -17.68 -13.37
C GLY A 161 -16.21 -17.73 -12.66
N MET A 162 -16.24 -18.09 -11.38
CA MET A 162 -15.05 -18.06 -10.53
C MET A 162 -13.97 -19.08 -10.91
N GLU A 163 -14.32 -20.18 -11.56
CA GLU A 163 -13.34 -21.16 -12.03
C GLU A 163 -12.38 -20.55 -13.05
N GLU A 164 -12.91 -19.84 -14.06
CA GLU A 164 -12.12 -19.11 -15.07
C GLU A 164 -11.24 -18.02 -14.45
N VAL A 165 -11.75 -17.31 -13.46
CA VAL A 165 -11.00 -16.29 -12.72
C VAL A 165 -9.81 -16.92 -12.00
N LEU A 166 -10.02 -18.03 -11.29
CA LEU A 166 -8.97 -18.73 -10.55
C LEU A 166 -7.90 -19.33 -11.48
N VAL A 167 -8.31 -19.93 -12.60
CA VAL A 167 -7.37 -20.43 -13.63
C VAL A 167 -6.52 -19.30 -14.20
N THR A 168 -7.14 -18.14 -14.47
CA THR A 168 -6.42 -16.95 -14.95
C THR A 168 -5.40 -16.47 -13.91
N ILE A 169 -5.80 -16.36 -12.63
CA ILE A 169 -4.91 -15.98 -11.54
C ILE A 169 -3.72 -16.96 -11.42
N GLN A 170 -3.97 -18.27 -11.48
CA GLN A 170 -2.91 -19.28 -11.41
C GLN A 170 -1.91 -19.13 -12.55
N THR A 171 -2.40 -18.91 -13.77
CA THR A 171 -1.57 -18.69 -14.95
C THR A 171 -0.71 -17.43 -14.81
N LEU A 172 -1.29 -16.32 -14.31
CA LEU A 172 -0.55 -15.07 -14.07
C LEU A 172 0.54 -15.25 -13.01
N LYS A 173 0.24 -15.99 -11.94
CA LYS A 173 1.22 -16.25 -10.87
C LYS A 173 2.40 -17.11 -11.34
N GLN A 174 2.17 -18.08 -12.22
CA GLN A 174 3.26 -18.88 -12.80
C GLN A 174 4.19 -18.00 -13.64
N LYS A 175 3.64 -17.15 -14.52
CA LYS A 175 4.45 -16.22 -15.33
C LYS A 175 5.28 -15.25 -14.48
N ALA A 176 4.73 -14.79 -13.35
CA ALA A 176 5.45 -13.89 -12.45
C ALA A 176 6.62 -14.56 -11.70
N GLN A 177 6.67 -15.88 -11.63
CA GLN A 177 7.76 -16.63 -10.99
C GLN A 177 8.89 -17.00 -11.96
N GLU A 178 8.70 -16.79 -13.26
CA GLU A 178 9.69 -17.10 -14.32
C GLU A 178 10.61 -15.90 -14.65
N ILE A 179 10.39 -14.75 -14.01
CA ILE A 179 11.14 -13.48 -14.17
C ILE A 179 11.96 -13.24 -12.90
#